data_AF-A0A971RVR9-F1
#
_entry.id   AF-A0A971RVR9-F1
#
_cell.length_a   1.000
_cell.length_b   1.000
_cell.length_c   1.000
_cell.angle_alpha   90.00
_cell.angle_beta   90.00
_cell.angle_gamma   90.00
#
_symmetry.space_group_name_H-M   'P 1'
#
loop_
_entity.id
_entity.type
_entity.pdbx_description
1 polymer ?
#
loop_
_entity_poly.entity_id
_entity_poly.type
_entity_poly.pdbx_seq_one_letter_code
_entity_poly.pdbx_strand_id
1 'polypeptide(L)' 'VFGPGTLYGAINNLAKKKWIEPCPVNPKERKKDYVITELGRVQVEEEMKRLKEIYDIAIEIVEGGGHDEEDI' A
#
# COMPACT_ATOMS: atom_id res chain seq x y z
N VAL A 1 -6.94 -4.58 -14.70
CA VAL A 1 -7.90 -5.29 -13.82
C VAL A 1 -7.17 -6.45 -13.17
N PHE A 2 -7.16 -6.56 -11.85
CA PHE A 2 -6.50 -7.69 -11.16
C PHE A 2 -7.30 -8.98 -11.40
N GLY A 3 -6.59 -10.07 -11.75
CA GLY A 3 -7.21 -11.38 -11.82
C GLY A 3 -7.67 -11.85 -10.44
N PRO A 4 -8.66 -12.77 -10.35
CA PRO A 4 -9.18 -13.26 -9.08
C PRO A 4 -8.08 -13.82 -8.16
N GLY A 5 -7.11 -14.56 -8.71
CA GLY A 5 -6.00 -15.11 -7.94
C GLY A 5 -5.11 -14.06 -7.29
N THR A 6 -4.77 -12.99 -8.02
CA THR A 6 -3.99 -11.86 -7.47
C THR A 6 -4.76 -11.14 -6.37
N LEU A 7 -6.08 -10.94 -6.55
CA LEU A 7 -6.93 -10.28 -5.56
C LEU A 7 -6.99 -11.08 -4.26
N TYR A 8 -7.29 -12.39 -4.34
CA TYR A 8 -7.36 -13.24 -3.15
C TYR A 8 -5.99 -13.39 -2.47
N GLY A 9 -4.91 -13.42 -3.24
CA GLY A 9 -3.55 -13.39 -2.71
C GLY A 9 -3.27 -12.13 -1.89
N ALA A 10 -3.64 -10.96 -2.41
CA ALA A 10 -3.50 -9.69 -1.71
C ALA A 10 -4.30 -9.66 -0.40
N ILE A 11 -5.59 -10.02 -0.46
CA ILE A 11 -6.46 -10.07 0.73
C ILE A 11 -5.89 -11.02 1.80
N ASN A 12 -5.45 -12.22 1.41
CA ASN A 12 -4.88 -13.19 2.33
C ASN A 12 -3.59 -12.67 2.98
N ASN A 13 -2.74 -11.98 2.23
CA ASN A 13 -1.52 -11.38 2.76
C ASN A 13 -1.81 -10.26 3.76
N LEU A 14 -2.77 -9.38 3.45
CA LEU A 14 -3.19 -8.31 4.36
C LEU A 14 -3.76 -8.88 5.67
N ALA A 15 -4.57 -9.94 5.58
CA ALA A 15 -5.11 -10.63 6.75
C ALA A 15 -4.04 -11.34 7.58
N LYS A 16 -3.08 -12.04 6.94
CA LYS A 16 -1.93 -12.67 7.62
C LYS A 16 -1.07 -11.67 8.37
N LYS A 17 -0.88 -10.47 7.80
CA LYS A 17 -0.17 -9.35 8.44
C LYS A 17 -1.00 -8.64 9.51
N LYS A 18 -2.26 -9.04 9.71
CA LYS A 18 -3.23 -8.40 10.64
C LYS A 18 -3.53 -6.94 10.30
N TRP A 19 -3.34 -6.53 9.05
CA TRP A 19 -3.67 -5.18 8.59
C TRP A 19 -5.17 -5.04 8.32
N ILE A 20 -5.82 -6.15 8.01
CA ILE A 20 -7.28 -6.26 7.93
C ILE A 20 -7.75 -7.46 8.75
N GLU A 21 -8.99 -7.42 9.19
CA GLU A 21 -9.64 -8.53 9.89
C GLU A 21 -11.06 -8.77 9.34
N PRO A 22 -11.59 -10.01 9.43
CA PRO A 22 -12.94 -10.30 8.98
C PRO A 22 -13.96 -9.50 9.80
N CYS A 23 -14.96 -8.94 9.13
CA CYS A 23 -16.10 -8.36 9.82
C CYS A 23 -16.87 -9.45 10.59
N PRO A 24 -17.39 -9.17 11.79
CA PRO A 24 -18.06 -10.16 12.64
C PRO A 24 -19.48 -10.54 12.16
N VAL A 25 -19.75 -10.46 10.86
CA VAL A 25 -21.06 -10.73 10.28
C VAL A 25 -21.33 -12.22 10.14
N ASN A 26 -22.63 -12.54 10.10
CA ASN A 26 -23.26 -13.85 10.24
C ASN A 26 -22.45 -15.01 9.60
N PRO A 27 -22.05 -16.04 10.37
CA PRO A 27 -21.22 -17.15 9.88
C PRO A 27 -21.85 -18.00 8.76
N LYS A 28 -23.12 -17.74 8.42
CA LYS A 28 -23.82 -18.36 7.28
C LYS A 28 -23.56 -17.66 5.94
N GLU A 29 -22.91 -16.51 5.94
CA GLU A 29 -22.67 -15.73 4.73
C GLU A 29 -21.41 -16.22 4.00
N ARG A 30 -21.55 -16.57 2.71
CA ARG A 30 -20.42 -17.01 1.88
C ARG A 30 -19.44 -15.87 1.56
N LYS A 31 -19.90 -14.63 1.67
CA LYS A 31 -19.10 -13.43 1.43
C LYS A 31 -18.38 -13.06 2.72
N LYS A 32 -17.05 -12.96 2.67
CA LYS A 32 -16.24 -12.47 3.78
C LYS A 32 -15.90 -11.01 3.52
N ASP A 33 -16.50 -10.12 4.29
CA ASP A 33 -16.11 -8.72 4.31
C ASP A 33 -14.99 -8.51 5.33
N TYR A 34 -14.13 -7.53 5.07
CA TYR A 34 -12.97 -7.21 5.90
C TYR A 34 -12.97 -5.73 6.26
N VAL A 35 -12.47 -5.43 7.45
CA VAL A 35 -12.25 -4.07 7.94
C VAL A 35 -10.77 -3.86 8.23
N ILE A 36 -10.28 -2.64 8.00
CA ILE A 36 -8.90 -2.26 8.31
C ILE A 36 -8.71 -2.14 9.84
N THR A 37 -7.63 -2.75 10.34
CA THR A 37 -7.26 -2.68 11.75
C THR A 37 -6.49 -1.40 12.06
N GLU A 38 -6.25 -1.11 13.35
CA GLU A 38 -5.39 0.01 13.73
C GLU A 38 -3.95 -0.16 13.22
N LEU A 39 -3.41 -1.39 13.33
CA LEU A 39 -2.10 -1.72 12.76
C LEU A 39 -2.09 -1.48 11.24
N GLY A 40 -3.14 -1.89 10.54
CA GLY A 40 -3.28 -1.66 9.11
C GLY A 40 -3.31 -0.18 8.74
N ARG A 41 -3.98 0.67 9.53
CA ARG A 41 -4.02 2.12 9.33
C ARG A 41 -2.61 2.73 9.41
N VAL A 42 -1.88 2.45 10.49
CA VAL A 42 -0.50 2.94 10.67
C VAL A 42 0.38 2.53 9.49
N GLN A 43 0.27 1.28 9.03
CA GLN A 43 1.08 0.78 7.91
C GLN A 43 0.72 1.45 6.58
N VAL A 44 -0.57 1.75 6.34
CA VAL A 44 -0.98 2.50 5.14
C VAL A 44 -0.44 3.94 5.20
N GLU A 45 -0.47 4.59 6.35
CA GLU A 45 0.07 5.94 6.51
C GLU A 45 1.59 6.00 6.26
N GLU A 46 2.34 5.01 6.77
CA GLU A 46 3.77 4.86 6.49
C GLU A 46 4.04 4.62 5.01
N GLU A 47 3.26 3.74 4.38
CA GLU A 47 3.37 3.44 2.95
C GLU A 47 3.08 4.67 2.09
N MET A 48 2.07 5.48 2.47
CA MET A 48 1.77 6.73 1.79
C MET A 48 2.93 7.73 1.89
N LYS A 49 3.60 7.84 3.04
CA LYS A 49 4.81 8.68 3.19
C LYS A 49 5.93 8.20 2.28
N ARG A 50 6.23 6.88 2.28
CA ARG A 50 7.26 6.30 1.42
C ARG A 50 6.97 6.52 -0.07
N LEU A 51 5.72 6.34 -0.49
CA LEU A 51 5.33 6.58 -1.88
C LEU A 51 5.46 8.05 -2.27
N LYS A 52 5.17 8.97 -1.34
CA LYS A 52 5.40 10.41 -1.56
C LYS A 52 6.88 10.72 -1.72
N GLU A 53 7.75 10.18 -0.86
CA GLU A 53 9.20 10.36 -0.98
C GLU A 53 9.72 9.86 -2.34
N ILE A 54 9.28 8.68 -2.78
CA ILE A 54 9.63 8.15 -4.10
C ILE A 54 9.14 9.07 -5.22
N TYR A 55 7.94 9.63 -5.09
CA TYR A 55 7.39 10.56 -6.07
C TYR A 55 8.21 11.85 -6.12
N ASP A 56 8.52 12.45 -4.98
CA ASP A 56 9.31 13.69 -4.88
C ASP A 56 10.71 13.48 -5.50
N ILE A 57 11.38 12.37 -5.18
CA ILE A 57 12.66 11.98 -5.80
C ILE A 57 12.53 11.84 -7.32
N ALA A 58 11.46 11.21 -7.80
CA ALA A 58 11.24 11.05 -9.24
C ALA A 58 11.03 12.41 -9.93
N ILE A 59 10.36 13.35 -9.29
CA ILE A 59 10.19 14.72 -9.78
C ILE A 59 11.54 15.44 -9.87
N GLU A 60 12.36 15.40 -8.82
CA GLU A 60 13.70 16.02 -8.82
C GLU A 60 14.58 15.50 -9.97
N ILE A 61 14.56 14.19 -10.23
CA ILE A 61 15.31 13.57 -11.32
C ILE A 61 14.79 14.05 -12.69
N VAL A 62 13.47 14.12 -12.86
CA VAL A 62 12.84 14.51 -14.14
C VAL A 62 12.98 16.01 -14.43
N GLU A 63 12.88 16.87 -13.41
CA GLU A 63 13.03 18.33 -13.53
C GLU A 63 14.49 18.75 -13.69
N GLY A 64 15.42 17.80 -13.62
CA GLY A 64 16.83 17.99 -13.87
C GLY A 64 17.56 18.27 -12.58
N GLY A 65 18.28 17.25 -12.08
CA GLY A 65 19.45 17.43 -11.21
C GLY A 65 20.59 18.16 -11.92
N GLY A 66 20.30 19.37 -12.42
CA GLY A 66 21.25 20.31 -12.99
C GLY A 66 21.74 21.25 -11.90
N HIS A 67 22.58 20.74 -11.02
CA HIS A 67 23.65 21.53 -10.44
C HIS A 67 24.90 20.65 -10.40
N ASP A 68 25.95 21.19 -11.02
CA ASP A 68 27.36 20.86 -10.81
C ASP A 68 27.99 19.80 -11.72
N GLU A 69 28.24 20.20 -12.97
CA GLU A 69 29.49 19.91 -13.69
C GLU A 69 29.90 21.16 -14.52
N GLU A 70 30.01 22.32 -13.84
CA GLU A 70 30.89 23.42 -14.27
C GLU A 70 31.85 23.69 -13.11
N ASP A 71 32.90 22.87 -13.01
CA ASP A 71 34.18 23.24 -12.39
C ASP A 71 35.19 22.13 -12.71
N ILE A 72 35.95 22.31 -13.80
CA ILE A 72 37.42 22.10 -13.98
C ILE A 72 37.79 22.46 -15.41
#